data_AF-A0A6I4IKF6-F1
#
_entry.id   AF-A0A6I4IKF6-F1
#
_cell.length_a   1.000
_cell.length_b   1.000
_cell.length_c   1.000
_cell.angle_alpha   90.00
_cell.angle_beta   90.00
_cell.angle_gamma   90.00
#
_symmetry.space_group_name_H-M   'P 1'
#
loop_
_entity.id
_entity.type
_entity.pdbx_description
1 polymer ?
#
loop_
_entity_poly.entity_id
_entity_poly.type
_entity_poly.pdbx_seq_one_letter_code
_entity_poly.pdbx_strand_id
1 'polypeptide(L)'
;MKRRLLKTMLLTLLIFSNQRLVSQIGIGTTSPDPSSILEIESSNSGLLIPRISLSSTTDTVTIPSPATSLLVYNTNATVGVGFYYWDGTSWTPLNGAGKIENLADGASDQLYNVALGENAGTLFIPDPSPFAANGKYNVAIGIDALATSDTGGKNVAIGYKSMESTTTGTHNVGVGNTTLQSTLGGSENTAIGNDVLQKNVNGNNNTVVGAFAMKYNISGSSNVGIGSGAIESLTSGDFNIAIGRLAANGQSGGNNNITIGGLTIDPVNLSGSNQLNIGNIIYGIDMDGTGTTVSTGNIGIKEKAPSSAMDINGSLATAILYQSIPVSTQFDLTSNHHSLIAEYNSTTGTDISTVRLPTASSCPGRIYVIKLIVSNIQPTTGGLQITSLGGTIDGNASQLVQTNKETLTLQSDGSNWWIISKF
;
A
#
# COMPACT_ATOMS: atom_id res chain seq x y z
N MET A 1 33.84 80.31 -62.81
CA MET A 1 32.66 79.42 -62.64
C MET A 1 33.03 77.99 -62.23
N LYS A 2 33.98 77.31 -62.91
CA LYS A 2 34.37 75.91 -62.65
C LYS A 2 34.75 75.58 -61.18
N ARG A 3 35.42 76.48 -60.46
CA ARG A 3 35.83 76.27 -59.05
C ARG A 3 34.69 76.23 -58.02
N ARG A 4 33.55 76.88 -58.28
CA ARG A 4 32.40 76.86 -57.33
C ARG A 4 31.59 75.58 -57.48
N LEU A 5 31.35 75.14 -58.73
CA LEU A 5 30.68 73.87 -59.02
C LEU A 5 31.43 72.68 -58.41
N LEU A 6 32.76 72.70 -58.51
CA LEU A 6 33.62 71.66 -57.94
C LEU A 6 33.52 71.59 -56.42
N LYS A 7 33.40 72.73 -55.72
CA LYS A 7 33.27 72.78 -54.26
C LYS A 7 31.91 72.29 -53.78
N THR A 8 30.82 72.65 -54.47
CA THR A 8 29.48 72.17 -54.13
C THR A 8 29.33 70.68 -54.38
N MET A 9 29.91 70.16 -55.48
CA MET A 9 30.00 68.72 -55.74
C MET A 9 30.87 68.00 -54.70
N LEU A 10 32.02 68.57 -54.29
CA LEU A 10 32.84 67.98 -53.23
C LEU A 10 32.10 67.92 -51.90
N LEU A 11 31.33 68.96 -51.56
CA LEU A 11 30.59 69.03 -50.30
C LEU A 11 29.40 68.04 -50.28
N THR A 12 28.70 67.86 -51.40
CA THR A 12 27.66 66.82 -51.50
C THR A 12 28.29 65.42 -51.44
N LEU A 13 29.41 65.19 -52.12
CA LEU A 13 30.13 63.92 -52.06
C LEU A 13 30.62 63.58 -50.63
N LEU A 14 31.03 64.60 -49.86
CA LEU A 14 31.50 64.44 -48.48
C LEU A 14 30.36 64.13 -47.48
N ILE A 15 29.14 64.62 -47.75
CA ILE A 15 27.95 64.32 -46.93
C ILE A 15 27.45 62.88 -47.19
N PHE A 16 27.58 62.38 -48.41
CA PHE A 16 27.21 61.00 -48.74
C PHE A 16 28.31 59.97 -48.41
N SER A 17 29.58 60.37 -48.27
CA SER A 17 30.69 59.44 -48.03
C SER A 17 30.80 58.90 -46.60
N ASN A 18 29.95 59.34 -45.66
CA ASN A 18 30.04 58.97 -44.23
C ASN A 18 28.82 58.21 -43.68
N GLN A 19 27.90 57.77 -44.54
CA GLN A 19 26.79 56.91 -44.11
C GLN A 19 27.18 55.44 -44.32
N ARG A 20 27.50 54.72 -43.24
CA ARG A 20 27.58 53.25 -43.31
C ARG A 20 26.17 52.68 -43.31
N LEU A 21 25.63 52.44 -44.50
CA LEU A 21 24.37 51.71 -44.66
C LEU A 21 24.65 50.23 -44.41
N VAL A 22 24.36 49.75 -43.19
CA VAL A 22 24.22 48.32 -42.94
C VAL A 22 22.78 47.98 -43.36
N SER A 23 22.60 47.48 -44.57
CA SER A 23 21.27 47.05 -45.01
C SER A 23 21.01 45.65 -44.47
N GLN A 24 19.96 45.51 -43.67
CA GLN A 24 19.33 44.20 -43.45
C GLN A 24 18.79 43.69 -44.78
N ILE A 25 18.78 42.38 -44.97
CA ILE A 25 18.21 41.75 -46.16
C ILE A 25 16.80 41.26 -45.79
N GLY A 26 15.78 41.94 -46.32
CA GLY A 26 14.42 41.44 -46.33
C GLY A 26 14.14 40.68 -47.63
N ILE A 27 13.67 39.44 -47.54
CA ILE A 27 13.16 38.68 -48.68
C ILE A 27 11.67 38.46 -48.44
N GLY A 28 10.82 39.10 -49.26
CA GLY A 28 9.37 39.00 -49.12
C GLY A 28 8.75 39.95 -48.07
N THR A 29 9.58 40.79 -47.42
CA THR A 29 9.13 41.86 -46.51
C THR A 29 9.82 43.18 -46.83
N THR A 30 9.12 44.31 -46.63
CA THR A 30 9.68 45.66 -46.79
C THR A 30 10.08 46.31 -45.47
N SER A 31 9.83 45.65 -44.34
CA SER A 31 10.17 46.13 -43.02
C SER A 31 10.79 45.01 -42.18
N PRO A 32 12.01 44.54 -42.52
CA PRO A 32 12.70 43.54 -41.71
C PRO A 32 12.83 44.00 -40.26
N ASP A 33 12.73 43.06 -39.32
CA ASP A 33 12.89 43.32 -37.90
C ASP A 33 14.29 43.89 -37.63
N PRO A 34 14.43 44.99 -36.87
CA PRO A 34 15.71 45.62 -36.55
C PRO A 34 16.77 44.69 -35.90
N SER A 35 16.35 43.55 -35.34
CA SER A 35 17.24 42.55 -34.73
C SER A 35 17.77 41.49 -35.71
N SER A 36 17.23 41.40 -36.92
CA SER A 36 17.63 40.40 -37.93
C SER A 36 18.64 40.97 -38.94
N ILE A 37 19.58 40.16 -39.43
CA ILE A 37 20.40 40.55 -40.59
C ILE A 37 19.79 40.06 -41.91
N LEU A 38 19.02 38.98 -41.83
CA LEU A 38 18.25 38.37 -42.91
C LEU A 38 16.89 37.95 -42.35
N GLU A 39 15.82 38.44 -42.96
CA GLU A 39 14.45 38.00 -42.70
C GLU A 39 13.81 37.52 -43.99
N ILE A 40 13.13 36.38 -43.94
CA ILE A 40 12.43 35.79 -45.08
C ILE A 40 10.96 35.62 -44.69
N GLU A 41 10.08 36.40 -45.32
CA GLU A 41 8.64 36.35 -45.11
C GLU A 41 7.96 35.79 -46.36
N SER A 42 7.19 34.70 -46.20
CA SER A 42 6.38 34.13 -47.27
C SER A 42 5.20 33.35 -46.68
N SER A 43 4.04 33.43 -47.31
CA SER A 43 2.85 32.70 -46.88
C SER A 43 2.75 31.28 -47.46
N ASN A 44 3.62 30.92 -48.42
CA ASN A 44 3.50 29.65 -49.16
C ASN A 44 4.82 29.06 -49.68
N SER A 45 5.96 29.72 -49.42
CA SER A 45 7.28 29.27 -49.87
C SER A 45 8.27 29.24 -48.69
N GLY A 46 9.28 28.37 -48.77
CA GLY A 46 10.30 28.22 -47.73
C GLY A 46 11.71 28.52 -48.24
N LEU A 47 12.70 28.41 -47.35
CA LEU A 47 14.11 28.53 -47.70
C LEU A 47 14.69 27.16 -48.07
N LEU A 48 15.14 27.01 -49.32
CA LEU A 48 15.97 25.86 -49.71
C LEU A 48 17.42 26.11 -49.30
N ILE A 49 17.84 25.43 -48.24
CA ILE A 49 19.23 25.37 -47.80
C ILE A 49 20.05 24.56 -48.81
N PRO A 50 21.35 24.89 -49.03
CA PRO A 50 22.23 24.11 -49.89
C PRO A 50 22.18 22.60 -49.60
N ARG A 51 21.86 21.82 -50.62
CA ARG A 51 21.82 20.36 -50.57
C ARG A 51 23.19 19.82 -50.93
N ILE A 52 23.89 19.27 -49.95
CA ILE A 52 25.30 18.88 -50.05
C ILE A 52 25.42 17.41 -49.71
N SER A 53 26.20 16.64 -50.48
CA SER A 53 26.46 15.23 -50.16
C SER A 53 27.74 15.13 -49.35
N LEU A 54 27.65 15.24 -48.02
CA LEU A 54 28.81 15.13 -47.13
C LEU A 54 29.40 13.72 -47.21
N SER A 55 30.72 13.60 -47.26
CA SER A 55 31.43 12.32 -47.28
C SER A 55 31.62 11.72 -45.88
N SER A 56 31.63 12.54 -44.83
CA SER A 56 31.66 12.16 -43.42
C SER A 56 31.15 13.32 -42.54
N THR A 57 31.01 13.09 -41.24
CA THR A 57 30.69 14.16 -40.26
C THR A 57 31.86 15.12 -40.03
N THR A 58 33.06 14.81 -40.50
CA THR A 58 34.24 15.70 -40.43
C THR A 58 34.65 16.24 -41.81
N ASP A 59 33.76 16.12 -42.80
CA ASP A 59 34.02 16.52 -44.17
C ASP A 59 34.28 18.02 -44.28
N THR A 60 35.54 18.35 -44.45
CA THR A 60 36.05 19.70 -44.75
C THR A 60 36.61 19.77 -46.17
N VAL A 61 36.40 18.75 -47.00
CA VAL A 61 36.86 18.72 -48.40
C VAL A 61 35.75 19.18 -49.32
N THR A 62 34.52 18.67 -49.13
CA THR A 62 33.34 19.05 -49.91
C THR A 62 32.99 20.52 -49.67
N ILE A 63 33.20 21.00 -48.43
CA ILE A 63 33.12 22.41 -48.06
C ILE A 63 34.43 22.77 -47.35
N PRO A 64 35.40 23.38 -48.05
CA PRO A 64 36.65 23.83 -47.45
C PRO A 64 36.43 24.92 -46.39
N SER A 65 37.06 24.75 -45.23
CA SER A 65 37.00 25.70 -44.10
C SER A 65 35.56 26.16 -43.76
N PRO A 66 34.65 25.22 -43.43
CA PRO A 66 33.26 25.56 -43.15
C PRO A 66 33.17 26.49 -41.94
N ALA A 67 32.35 27.54 -42.06
CA ALA A 67 32.14 28.49 -40.97
C ALA A 67 31.28 27.85 -39.86
N THR A 68 31.57 28.15 -38.60
CA THR A 68 30.71 27.73 -37.47
C THR A 68 29.28 28.24 -37.69
N SER A 69 28.31 27.38 -37.39
CA SER A 69 26.87 27.55 -37.65
C SER A 69 26.45 27.52 -39.13
N LEU A 70 27.33 27.10 -40.05
CA LEU A 70 26.96 26.93 -41.45
C LEU A 70 25.94 25.79 -41.58
N LEU A 71 24.74 26.08 -42.10
CA LEU A 71 23.64 25.15 -42.27
C LEU A 71 23.61 24.56 -43.68
N VAL A 72 23.50 23.23 -43.78
CA VAL A 72 23.33 22.48 -45.04
C VAL A 72 22.22 21.43 -44.88
N TYR A 73 21.66 20.97 -45.99
CA TYR A 73 20.87 19.75 -46.03
C TYR A 73 21.74 18.63 -46.61
N ASN A 74 22.18 17.70 -45.76
CA ASN A 74 22.97 16.56 -46.21
C ASN A 74 22.11 15.60 -47.05
N THR A 75 22.57 15.23 -48.23
CA THR A 75 21.91 14.27 -49.12
C THR A 75 22.54 12.88 -49.10
N ASN A 76 23.69 12.72 -48.44
CA ASN A 76 24.36 11.42 -48.38
C ASN A 76 23.68 10.49 -47.36
N ALA A 77 23.03 9.43 -47.86
CA ALA A 77 22.34 8.45 -47.03
C ALA A 77 23.26 7.71 -46.05
N THR A 78 24.55 7.55 -46.37
CA THR A 78 25.53 6.89 -45.51
C THR A 78 25.91 7.74 -44.30
N VAL A 79 25.94 9.06 -44.45
CA VAL A 79 26.22 10.02 -43.35
C VAL A 79 24.95 10.39 -42.58
N GLY A 80 23.78 10.22 -43.23
CA GLY A 80 22.46 10.54 -42.70
C GLY A 80 21.85 11.71 -43.47
N VAL A 81 20.70 11.48 -44.11
CA VAL A 81 19.98 12.54 -44.84
C VAL A 81 19.26 13.45 -43.85
N GLY A 82 19.44 14.77 -43.96
CA GLY A 82 18.78 15.72 -43.06
C GLY A 82 19.47 17.08 -43.01
N PHE A 83 19.00 17.97 -42.13
CA PHE A 83 19.67 19.25 -41.88
C PHE A 83 20.88 19.04 -40.97
N TYR A 84 22.01 19.66 -41.31
CA TYR A 84 23.25 19.64 -40.53
C TYR A 84 23.80 21.05 -40.39
N TYR A 85 24.38 21.38 -39.25
CA TYR A 85 25.18 22.59 -39.08
C TYR A 85 26.63 22.25 -38.73
N TRP A 86 27.57 23.10 -39.12
CA TRP A 86 28.96 22.97 -38.70
C TRP A 86 29.15 23.54 -37.29
N ASP A 87 29.61 22.75 -36.32
CA ASP A 87 29.84 23.20 -34.94
C ASP A 87 31.21 23.90 -34.72
N GLY A 88 32.07 23.91 -35.75
CA GLY A 88 33.47 24.34 -35.67
C GLY A 88 34.47 23.21 -35.88
N THR A 89 34.04 21.96 -35.71
CA THR A 89 34.86 20.75 -35.80
C THR A 89 34.19 19.60 -36.57
N SER A 90 32.85 19.57 -36.60
CA SER A 90 32.07 18.53 -37.24
C SER A 90 30.71 19.04 -37.75
N TRP A 91 30.12 18.31 -38.71
CA TRP A 91 28.74 18.46 -39.16
C TRP A 91 27.81 17.73 -38.19
N THR A 92 27.03 18.49 -37.43
CA THR A 92 26.05 18.00 -36.44
C THR A 92 24.64 18.05 -37.01
N PRO A 93 23.84 16.96 -36.96
CA PRO A 93 22.47 16.97 -37.44
C PRO A 93 21.54 17.81 -36.56
N LEU A 94 20.65 18.58 -37.18
CA LEU A 94 19.52 19.27 -36.54
C LEU A 94 18.34 18.31 -36.42
N ASN A 95 18.41 17.44 -35.42
CA ASN A 95 17.30 16.54 -35.08
C ASN A 95 16.36 17.26 -34.10
N GLY A 96 15.08 17.37 -34.45
CA GLY A 96 14.04 17.72 -33.47
C GLY A 96 13.77 16.53 -32.54
N ALA A 97 13.44 16.79 -31.27
CA ALA A 97 12.93 15.76 -30.35
C ALA A 97 11.52 15.32 -30.79
N GLY A 98 11.44 14.52 -31.85
CA GLY A 98 10.21 14.27 -32.60
C GLY A 98 9.37 13.07 -32.14
N LYS A 99 9.82 12.30 -31.14
CA LYS A 99 9.12 11.16 -30.54
C LYS A 99 9.88 10.70 -29.30
N ILE A 100 9.15 10.17 -28.31
CA ILE A 100 9.72 9.25 -27.29
C ILE A 100 9.97 7.89 -27.99
N GLU A 101 10.79 7.88 -29.04
CA GLU A 101 11.29 6.66 -29.69
C GLU A 101 12.80 6.50 -29.46
N ASN A 102 13.41 7.49 -28.80
CA ASN A 102 14.73 7.42 -28.17
C ASN A 102 14.66 8.14 -26.83
N LEU A 103 14.14 7.47 -25.81
CA LEU A 103 14.68 7.70 -24.48
C LEU A 103 16.10 7.13 -24.54
N ALA A 104 17.12 7.97 -24.73
CA ALA A 104 18.50 7.51 -24.57
C ALA A 104 18.74 6.93 -23.15
N ASP A 105 17.83 7.23 -22.22
CA ASP A 105 17.73 6.78 -20.82
C ASP A 105 16.57 5.81 -20.54
N GLY A 106 15.76 5.45 -21.54
CA GLY A 106 14.57 4.61 -21.38
C GLY A 106 14.67 3.43 -22.30
N ALA A 107 15.66 2.63 -21.96
CA ALA A 107 15.88 1.32 -22.52
C ALA A 107 14.67 0.44 -22.18
N SER A 108 13.77 0.22 -23.14
CA SER A 108 13.31 -1.15 -23.35
C SER A 108 14.52 -1.92 -23.87
N ASP A 109 15.37 -2.37 -22.97
CA ASP A 109 16.43 -3.32 -23.30
C ASP A 109 15.82 -4.66 -23.75
N GLN A 110 16.64 -5.60 -24.19
CA GLN A 110 16.20 -6.97 -24.51
C GLN A 110 15.65 -7.73 -23.29
N LEU A 111 15.55 -7.08 -22.13
CA LEU A 111 15.10 -7.63 -20.85
C LEU A 111 13.77 -7.03 -20.36
N TYR A 112 13.10 -6.21 -21.18
CA TYR A 112 11.76 -5.66 -20.91
C TYR A 112 11.71 -4.71 -19.71
N ASN A 113 12.77 -3.94 -19.48
CA ASN A 113 12.81 -2.90 -18.44
C ASN A 113 12.24 -1.56 -18.94
N VAL A 114 11.87 -0.67 -18.02
CA VAL A 114 11.51 0.73 -18.28
C VAL A 114 12.29 1.61 -17.31
N ALA A 115 13.03 2.59 -17.83
CA ALA A 115 13.77 3.58 -17.04
C ALA A 115 13.40 5.00 -17.50
N LEU A 116 13.11 5.91 -16.56
CA LEU A 116 12.73 7.30 -16.82
C LEU A 116 13.28 8.21 -15.71
N GLY A 117 14.22 9.10 -16.01
CA GLY A 117 14.78 10.07 -15.06
C GLY A 117 16.29 9.95 -14.88
N GLU A 118 16.90 10.99 -14.29
CA GLU A 118 18.34 11.01 -14.03
C GLU A 118 18.74 9.84 -13.12
N ASN A 119 19.70 9.03 -13.54
CA ASN A 119 20.14 7.82 -12.85
C ASN A 119 19.06 6.74 -12.62
N ALA A 120 17.89 6.85 -13.28
CA ALA A 120 16.88 5.81 -13.23
C ALA A 120 17.45 4.55 -13.90
N GLY A 121 17.62 3.49 -13.12
CA GLY A 121 18.21 2.25 -13.61
C GLY A 121 19.63 2.39 -14.16
N THR A 122 20.47 3.30 -13.66
CA THR A 122 21.85 3.51 -14.21
C THR A 122 22.81 2.33 -14.14
N LEU A 123 22.38 1.17 -13.64
CA LEU A 123 23.03 -0.11 -13.90
C LEU A 123 22.50 -0.80 -15.20
N PHE A 124 21.94 -0.04 -16.14
CA PHE A 124 21.60 -0.48 -17.50
C PHE A 124 22.59 0.11 -18.52
N ILE A 125 23.87 -0.28 -18.48
CA ILE A 125 24.83 0.01 -19.56
C ILE A 125 25.56 -1.28 -19.99
N PRO A 126 26.09 -1.35 -21.22
CA PRO A 126 25.92 -2.45 -22.15
C PRO A 126 27.17 -3.32 -22.16
N ASP A 127 27.27 -4.26 -21.22
CA ASP A 127 28.32 -5.28 -21.28
C ASP A 127 27.80 -6.51 -22.05
N PRO A 128 28.52 -7.01 -23.08
CA PRO A 128 28.24 -8.29 -23.74
C PRO A 128 28.53 -9.52 -22.87
N SER A 129 28.97 -9.38 -21.62
CA SER A 129 28.84 -10.47 -20.65
C SER A 129 27.36 -10.58 -20.26
N PRO A 130 26.77 -11.80 -20.25
CA PRO A 130 25.33 -11.93 -20.09
C PRO A 130 24.93 -11.18 -18.83
N PHE A 131 23.99 -10.23 -18.99
CA PHE A 131 22.96 -9.98 -17.99
C PHE A 131 22.81 -11.25 -17.16
N ALA A 132 23.13 -11.22 -15.87
CA ALA A 132 23.12 -12.42 -15.05
C ALA A 132 21.68 -12.90 -14.86
N ALA A 133 21.08 -13.48 -15.91
CA ALA A 133 19.79 -14.13 -16.13
C ALA A 133 18.49 -13.49 -15.55
N ASN A 134 18.55 -12.58 -14.58
CA ASN A 134 17.51 -12.40 -13.58
C ASN A 134 16.96 -10.96 -13.44
N GLY A 135 17.68 -9.92 -13.88
CA GLY A 135 17.28 -8.51 -13.79
C GLY A 135 16.33 -8.02 -14.90
N LYS A 136 15.20 -8.71 -15.12
CA LYS A 136 14.22 -8.41 -16.19
C LYS A 136 12.92 -7.82 -15.63
N TYR A 137 12.13 -7.15 -16.47
CA TYR A 137 10.78 -6.66 -16.14
C TYR A 137 10.70 -5.61 -15.02
N ASN A 138 11.71 -4.76 -14.91
CA ASN A 138 11.75 -3.67 -13.94
C ASN A 138 11.13 -2.39 -14.50
N VAL A 139 10.50 -1.58 -13.64
CA VAL A 139 10.05 -0.22 -13.93
C VAL A 139 10.77 0.73 -12.96
N ALA A 140 11.52 1.69 -13.48
CA ALA A 140 12.26 2.70 -12.73
C ALA A 140 11.84 4.09 -13.25
N ILE A 141 11.14 4.88 -12.44
CA ILE A 141 10.66 6.21 -12.82
C ILE A 141 10.98 7.20 -11.70
N GLY A 142 11.87 8.15 -11.94
CA GLY A 142 12.31 9.15 -10.98
C GLY A 142 13.83 9.14 -10.78
N ILE A 143 14.34 10.23 -10.20
CA ILE A 143 15.79 10.39 -9.98
C ILE A 143 16.29 9.31 -9.02
N ASP A 144 17.38 8.63 -9.40
CA ASP A 144 18.01 7.52 -8.68
C ASP A 144 17.08 6.31 -8.40
N ALA A 145 15.95 6.17 -9.10
CA ALA A 145 15.09 5.01 -8.96
C ALA A 145 15.81 3.74 -9.49
N LEU A 146 15.94 2.69 -8.67
CA LEU A 146 16.71 1.48 -9.01
C LEU A 146 18.17 1.73 -9.49
N ALA A 147 18.82 2.79 -9.00
CA ALA A 147 20.14 3.21 -9.51
C ALA A 147 21.25 2.16 -9.41
N THR A 148 21.18 1.19 -8.48
CA THR A 148 22.27 0.21 -8.22
C THR A 148 21.81 -1.26 -8.18
N SER A 149 20.80 -1.65 -8.97
CA SER A 149 20.26 -3.02 -8.92
C SER A 149 21.08 -4.06 -9.67
N ASP A 150 21.84 -4.88 -8.93
CA ASP A 150 22.84 -5.81 -9.47
C ASP A 150 22.27 -7.08 -10.13
N THR A 151 21.13 -7.62 -9.64
CA THR A 151 20.57 -8.91 -10.17
C THR A 151 19.05 -9.12 -10.07
N GLY A 152 18.29 -8.24 -9.39
CA GLY A 152 16.85 -8.44 -9.11
C GLY A 152 15.91 -7.98 -10.23
N GLY A 153 15.01 -8.86 -10.68
CA GLY A 153 13.95 -8.55 -11.66
C GLY A 153 12.55 -8.34 -11.07
N LYS A 154 11.64 -7.85 -11.93
CA LYS A 154 10.20 -7.65 -11.67
C LYS A 154 9.88 -6.63 -10.58
N ASN A 155 10.71 -5.62 -10.44
CA ASN A 155 10.55 -4.55 -9.46
C ASN A 155 9.87 -3.32 -10.08
N VAL A 156 9.03 -2.61 -9.32
CA VAL A 156 8.42 -1.34 -9.73
C VAL A 156 8.85 -0.25 -8.76
N ALA A 157 9.77 0.60 -9.18
CA ALA A 157 10.27 1.76 -8.45
C ALA A 157 9.80 3.06 -9.12
N ILE A 158 8.95 3.82 -8.43
CA ILE A 158 8.42 5.10 -8.91
C ILE A 158 8.63 6.16 -7.82
N GLY A 159 9.50 7.13 -8.06
CA GLY A 159 9.79 8.27 -7.18
C GLY A 159 11.29 8.45 -6.92
N TYR A 160 11.64 9.56 -6.24
CA TYR A 160 13.02 9.90 -5.90
C TYR A 160 13.65 8.85 -4.97
N LYS A 161 14.79 8.26 -5.39
CA LYS A 161 15.54 7.22 -4.65
C LYS A 161 14.67 6.02 -4.23
N SER A 162 13.58 5.77 -4.93
CA SER A 162 12.80 4.54 -4.71
C SER A 162 13.65 3.34 -5.13
N MET A 163 13.87 2.40 -4.21
CA MET A 163 14.64 1.17 -4.45
C MET A 163 16.11 1.40 -4.87
N GLU A 164 16.70 2.54 -4.52
CA GLU A 164 18.05 2.97 -4.96
C GLU A 164 19.13 1.89 -4.83
N SER A 165 19.16 1.16 -3.71
CA SER A 165 20.16 0.12 -3.40
C SER A 165 19.65 -1.31 -3.36
N THR A 166 18.75 -1.68 -4.29
CA THR A 166 18.19 -3.04 -4.34
C THR A 166 19.07 -4.03 -5.10
N THR A 167 19.89 -4.86 -4.44
CA THR A 167 20.86 -5.72 -5.16
C THR A 167 20.29 -7.04 -5.70
N THR A 168 19.66 -7.88 -4.88
CA THR A 168 19.15 -9.22 -5.30
C THR A 168 17.62 -9.40 -5.13
N GLY A 169 16.94 -8.43 -4.51
CA GLY A 169 15.49 -8.48 -4.29
C GLY A 169 14.66 -8.47 -5.56
N THR A 170 13.60 -9.29 -5.61
CA THR A 170 12.68 -9.39 -6.77
C THR A 170 11.22 -9.14 -6.37
N HIS A 171 10.38 -8.80 -7.35
CA HIS A 171 8.93 -8.63 -7.16
C HIS A 171 8.54 -7.57 -6.12
N ASN A 172 9.37 -6.54 -5.92
CA ASN A 172 9.06 -5.44 -5.02
C ASN A 172 8.35 -4.29 -5.76
N VAL A 173 7.47 -3.57 -5.06
CA VAL A 173 6.80 -2.37 -5.55
C VAL A 173 7.12 -1.22 -4.58
N GLY A 174 7.98 -0.29 -4.97
CA GLY A 174 8.29 0.94 -4.25
C GLY A 174 7.73 2.17 -4.96
N VAL A 175 6.69 2.80 -4.40
CA VAL A 175 6.09 4.01 -4.96
C VAL A 175 6.14 5.15 -3.95
N GLY A 176 6.99 6.13 -4.24
CA GLY A 176 7.14 7.38 -3.50
C GLY A 176 8.59 7.75 -3.26
N ASN A 177 8.83 8.60 -2.27
CA ASN A 177 10.17 9.11 -1.97
C ASN A 177 10.86 8.14 -1.00
N THR A 178 12.09 7.70 -1.36
CA THR A 178 12.98 6.86 -0.53
C THR A 178 12.35 5.56 -0.01
N THR A 179 11.38 4.99 -0.73
CA THR A 179 10.80 3.68 -0.40
C THR A 179 11.78 2.55 -0.72
N LEU A 180 11.93 1.57 0.17
CA LEU A 180 12.81 0.40 -0.03
C LEU A 180 14.27 0.75 -0.38
N GLN A 181 14.79 1.86 0.16
CA GLN A 181 16.09 2.40 -0.27
C GLN A 181 17.27 1.41 -0.12
N SER A 182 17.27 0.54 0.90
CA SER A 182 18.42 -0.32 1.26
C SER A 182 18.19 -1.83 1.16
N THR A 183 17.31 -2.31 0.28
CA THR A 183 16.98 -3.75 0.14
C THR A 183 18.06 -4.59 -0.52
N LEU A 184 19.03 -5.10 0.24
CA LEU A 184 20.07 -5.99 -0.28
C LEU A 184 19.50 -7.31 -0.86
N GLY A 185 18.49 -7.92 -0.21
CA GLY A 185 17.89 -9.19 -0.66
C GLY A 185 16.39 -9.39 -0.43
N GLY A 186 15.70 -8.45 0.22
CA GLY A 186 14.25 -8.52 0.42
C GLY A 186 13.45 -8.58 -0.89
N SER A 187 12.52 -9.54 -1.00
CA SER A 187 11.65 -9.78 -2.15
C SER A 187 10.16 -9.71 -1.77
N GLU A 188 9.30 -9.49 -2.77
CA GLU A 188 7.84 -9.50 -2.63
C GLU A 188 7.29 -8.44 -1.66
N ASN A 189 7.97 -7.29 -1.53
CA ASN A 189 7.51 -6.19 -0.68
C ASN A 189 6.72 -5.16 -1.48
N THR A 190 5.59 -4.68 -0.96
CA THR A 190 4.88 -3.50 -1.44
C THR A 190 5.08 -2.34 -0.47
N ALA A 191 5.63 -1.22 -0.93
CA ALA A 191 5.94 -0.03 -0.16
C ALA A 191 5.42 1.22 -0.90
N ILE A 192 4.43 1.89 -0.32
CA ILE A 192 3.81 3.08 -0.94
C ILE A 192 3.80 4.24 0.07
N GLY A 193 4.53 5.32 -0.21
CA GLY A 193 4.60 6.50 0.65
C GLY A 193 5.98 7.17 0.66
N ASN A 194 6.28 7.90 1.74
CA ASN A 194 7.59 8.52 1.95
C ASN A 194 8.35 7.76 3.05
N ASP A 195 9.63 7.42 2.83
CA ASP A 195 10.49 6.70 3.79
C ASP A 195 9.93 5.33 4.24
N VAL A 196 9.17 4.65 3.37
CA VAL A 196 8.56 3.34 3.68
C VAL A 196 9.57 2.22 3.50
N LEU A 197 9.73 1.35 4.51
CA LEU A 197 10.70 0.24 4.48
C LEU A 197 12.13 0.68 4.10
N GLN A 198 12.54 1.90 4.44
CA GLN A 198 13.82 2.48 4.02
C GLN A 198 15.02 1.60 4.40
N LYS A 199 14.99 0.98 5.59
CA LYS A 199 16.08 0.15 6.12
C LYS A 199 15.90 -1.35 5.88
N ASN A 200 14.87 -1.78 5.14
CA ASN A 200 14.64 -3.21 4.91
C ASN A 200 15.82 -3.78 4.14
N VAL A 201 16.53 -4.76 4.70
CA VAL A 201 17.68 -5.41 4.08
C VAL A 201 17.25 -6.76 3.49
N ASN A 202 16.67 -7.63 4.32
CA ASN A 202 16.36 -9.03 3.98
C ASN A 202 14.89 -9.42 4.20
N GLY A 203 14.06 -8.51 4.70
CA GLY A 203 12.65 -8.77 4.96
C GLY A 203 11.86 -8.98 3.67
N ASN A 204 11.06 -10.05 3.62
CA ASN A 204 10.26 -10.43 2.46
C ASN A 204 8.77 -10.25 2.73
N ASN A 205 7.95 -10.20 1.68
CA ASN A 205 6.49 -10.32 1.80
C ASN A 205 5.81 -9.23 2.67
N ASN A 206 6.41 -8.05 2.81
CA ASN A 206 5.79 -6.96 3.59
C ASN A 206 4.86 -6.11 2.71
N THR A 207 3.67 -5.75 3.21
CA THR A 207 2.73 -4.83 2.54
C THR A 207 2.55 -3.57 3.38
N VAL A 208 3.09 -2.45 2.90
CA VAL A 208 3.25 -1.24 3.70
C VAL A 208 2.82 0.01 2.93
N VAL A 209 1.93 0.80 3.53
CA VAL A 209 1.35 2.00 2.93
C VAL A 209 1.25 3.13 3.96
N GLY A 210 1.90 4.27 3.69
CA GLY A 210 1.86 5.47 4.54
C GLY A 210 3.25 6.01 4.88
N ALA A 211 3.37 7.32 5.11
CA ALA A 211 4.68 7.95 5.39
C ALA A 211 5.31 7.41 6.68
N PHE A 212 6.59 7.04 6.63
CA PHE A 212 7.39 6.46 7.72
C PHE A 212 6.90 5.10 8.25
N ALA A 213 5.97 4.44 7.55
CA ALA A 213 5.52 3.11 7.94
C ALA A 213 6.64 2.08 7.77
N MET A 214 6.91 1.29 8.81
CA MET A 214 7.99 0.30 8.87
C MET A 214 9.37 0.83 8.44
N LYS A 215 9.66 2.11 8.68
CA LYS A 215 10.90 2.78 8.24
C LYS A 215 12.16 2.04 8.64
N TYR A 216 12.20 1.52 9.87
CA TYR A 216 13.38 0.88 10.47
C TYR A 216 13.41 -0.65 10.38
N ASN A 217 12.48 -1.29 9.65
CA ASN A 217 12.50 -2.74 9.46
C ASN A 217 13.83 -3.17 8.82
N ILE A 218 14.55 -4.14 9.40
CA ILE A 218 15.83 -4.64 8.86
C ILE A 218 15.64 -6.01 8.21
N SER A 219 14.97 -6.94 8.90
CA SER A 219 14.79 -8.32 8.43
C SER A 219 13.40 -8.91 8.65
N GLY A 220 12.46 -8.14 9.22
CA GLY A 220 11.09 -8.60 9.45
C GLY A 220 10.36 -8.89 8.14
N SER A 221 9.66 -10.01 8.10
CA SER A 221 8.97 -10.54 6.92
C SER A 221 7.47 -10.73 7.17
N SER A 222 6.69 -10.73 6.09
CA SER A 222 5.25 -11.01 6.12
C SER A 222 4.45 -10.04 7.00
N ASN A 223 4.90 -8.79 7.14
CA ASN A 223 4.20 -7.77 7.94
C ASN A 223 3.28 -6.90 7.08
N VAL A 224 2.21 -6.37 7.70
CA VAL A 224 1.30 -5.39 7.10
C VAL A 224 1.34 -4.11 7.93
N GLY A 225 1.77 -3.00 7.32
CA GLY A 225 1.83 -1.69 7.98
C GLY A 225 1.06 -0.63 7.19
N ILE A 226 -0.15 -0.28 7.62
CA ILE A 226 -1.01 0.67 6.90
C ILE A 226 -1.29 1.89 7.79
N GLY A 227 -0.85 3.07 7.37
CA GLY A 227 -0.97 4.33 8.09
C GLY A 227 0.38 5.00 8.33
N SER A 228 0.40 6.33 8.45
CA SER A 228 1.65 7.05 8.69
C SER A 228 2.27 6.65 10.04
N GLY A 229 3.54 6.24 10.02
CA GLY A 229 4.30 5.77 11.19
C GLY A 229 3.81 4.43 11.77
N ALA A 230 3.03 3.65 11.01
CA ALA A 230 2.63 2.30 11.44
C ALA A 230 3.86 1.38 11.53
N ILE A 231 4.06 0.74 12.68
CA ILE A 231 5.19 -0.17 12.98
C ILE A 231 6.55 0.44 12.63
N GLU A 232 6.74 1.74 12.87
CA GLU A 232 7.95 2.46 12.43
C GLU A 232 9.25 1.88 13.01
N SER A 233 9.23 1.51 14.30
CA SER A 233 10.42 1.10 15.06
C SER A 233 10.77 -0.39 14.99
N LEU A 234 10.02 -1.20 14.24
CA LEU A 234 10.29 -2.64 14.17
C LEU A 234 11.63 -2.86 13.48
N THR A 235 12.52 -3.61 14.11
CA THR A 235 13.84 -3.93 13.53
C THR A 235 13.90 -5.36 13.02
N SER A 236 13.33 -6.31 13.78
CA SER A 236 13.14 -7.70 13.42
C SER A 236 11.83 -8.21 14.02
N GLY A 237 11.01 -8.89 13.23
CA GLY A 237 9.72 -9.40 13.65
C GLY A 237 8.84 -9.73 12.45
N ASP A 238 8.17 -10.87 12.51
CA ASP A 238 7.44 -11.42 11.38
C ASP A 238 5.93 -11.49 11.66
N PHE A 239 5.14 -11.46 10.59
CA PHE A 239 3.69 -11.67 10.65
C PHE A 239 2.92 -10.65 11.51
N ASN A 240 3.44 -9.43 11.65
CA ASN A 240 2.75 -8.35 12.37
C ASN A 240 1.81 -7.59 11.45
N ILE A 241 0.63 -7.21 11.97
CA ILE A 241 -0.34 -6.36 11.31
C ILE A 241 -0.51 -5.10 12.15
N ALA A 242 -0.26 -3.92 11.59
CA ALA A 242 -0.71 -2.67 12.17
C ALA A 242 -1.43 -1.78 11.18
N ILE A 243 -2.58 -1.27 11.62
CA ILE A 243 -3.47 -0.47 10.79
C ILE A 243 -3.91 0.76 11.57
N GLY A 244 -3.46 1.93 11.11
CA GLY A 244 -3.79 3.26 11.58
C GLY A 244 -2.54 4.14 11.77
N ARG A 245 -2.75 5.45 11.92
CA ARG A 245 -1.65 6.42 12.11
C ARG A 245 -0.97 6.18 13.46
N LEU A 246 0.34 5.91 13.43
CA LEU A 246 1.17 5.56 14.60
C LEU A 246 0.70 4.28 15.32
N ALA A 247 0.07 3.33 14.61
CA ALA A 247 -0.24 2.03 15.17
C ALA A 247 1.06 1.22 15.36
N ALA A 248 1.26 0.63 16.53
CA ALA A 248 2.46 -0.12 16.93
C ALA A 248 3.78 0.64 16.68
N ASN A 249 3.76 1.98 16.79
CA ASN A 249 4.91 2.82 16.46
C ASN A 249 6.14 2.50 17.34
N GLY A 250 5.91 2.13 18.60
CA GLY A 250 6.96 1.73 19.54
C GLY A 250 7.38 0.27 19.46
N GLN A 251 6.71 -0.57 18.65
CA GLN A 251 7.03 -2.00 18.58
C GLN A 251 8.44 -2.19 18.00
N SER A 252 9.36 -2.69 18.82
CA SER A 252 10.76 -2.89 18.45
C SER A 252 11.06 -4.31 18.00
N GLY A 253 10.18 -5.28 18.33
CA GLY A 253 10.27 -6.66 17.90
C GLY A 253 8.99 -7.47 18.10
N GLY A 254 9.11 -8.80 18.08
CA GLY A 254 7.98 -9.72 18.28
C GLY A 254 7.24 -10.08 17.00
N ASN A 255 6.56 -11.23 17.05
CA ASN A 255 5.91 -11.85 15.90
C ASN A 255 4.40 -11.97 16.11
N ASN A 256 3.65 -12.08 15.02
CA ASN A 256 2.22 -12.40 15.04
C ASN A 256 1.37 -11.41 15.87
N ASN A 257 1.76 -10.14 15.92
CA ASN A 257 0.98 -9.12 16.63
C ASN A 257 -0.03 -8.45 15.69
N ILE A 258 -1.22 -8.16 16.19
CA ILE A 258 -2.26 -7.41 15.48
C ILE A 258 -2.59 -6.15 16.28
N THR A 259 -2.31 -4.98 15.71
CA THR A 259 -2.58 -3.68 16.33
C THR A 259 -3.42 -2.80 15.41
N ILE A 260 -4.66 -2.51 15.78
CA ILE A 260 -5.58 -1.73 14.95
C ILE A 260 -6.07 -0.50 15.72
N GLY A 261 -5.93 0.66 15.10
CA GLY A 261 -6.31 1.97 15.65
C GLY A 261 -5.24 3.02 15.35
N GLY A 262 -5.50 4.28 15.69
CA GLY A 262 -4.53 5.37 15.49
C GLY A 262 -4.15 6.06 16.79
N LEU A 263 -3.20 7.00 16.72
CA LEU A 263 -2.70 7.79 17.86
C LEU A 263 -1.91 6.94 18.87
N THR A 264 -0.81 6.34 18.44
CA THR A 264 0.17 5.66 19.32
C THR A 264 -0.44 4.52 20.14
N ILE A 265 -1.29 3.72 19.50
CA ILE A 265 -1.77 2.46 20.08
C ILE A 265 -0.70 1.41 19.80
N ASP A 266 -0.16 0.80 20.86
CA ASP A 266 0.92 -0.17 20.77
C ASP A 266 0.49 -1.56 21.26
N PRO A 267 1.19 -2.64 20.87
CA PRO A 267 1.01 -3.96 21.47
C PRO A 267 1.14 -3.92 23.01
N VAL A 268 0.62 -4.94 23.68
CA VAL A 268 0.68 -5.04 25.15
C VAL A 268 2.14 -5.00 25.65
N ASN A 269 3.05 -5.65 24.92
CA ASN A 269 4.49 -5.63 25.11
C ASN A 269 5.19 -5.34 23.77
N LEU A 270 6.04 -4.30 23.73
CA LEU A 270 6.70 -3.83 22.51
C LEU A 270 7.67 -4.84 21.85
N SER A 271 8.04 -5.90 22.57
CA SER A 271 8.82 -7.04 22.05
C SER A 271 8.10 -8.37 22.20
N GLY A 272 6.83 -8.36 22.64
CA GLY A 272 6.02 -9.57 22.82
C GLY A 272 5.54 -10.12 21.48
N SER A 273 5.13 -11.38 21.46
CA SER A 273 4.53 -12.03 20.27
C SER A 273 3.09 -12.48 20.56
N ASN A 274 2.34 -12.77 19.51
CA ASN A 274 0.98 -13.32 19.58
C ASN A 274 0.00 -12.41 20.34
N GLN A 275 0.12 -11.09 20.15
CA GLN A 275 -0.70 -10.10 20.86
C GLN A 275 -1.76 -9.48 19.94
N LEU A 276 -2.91 -9.14 20.52
CA LEU A 276 -3.93 -8.33 19.87
C LEU A 276 -4.14 -7.05 20.65
N ASN A 277 -4.22 -5.92 19.95
CA ASN A 277 -4.73 -4.66 20.49
C ASN A 277 -5.59 -3.97 19.43
N ILE A 278 -6.90 -3.85 19.69
CA ILE A 278 -7.81 -3.05 18.88
C ILE A 278 -8.30 -1.89 19.73
N GLY A 279 -7.87 -0.68 19.38
CA GLY A 279 -8.39 0.56 19.95
C GLY A 279 -8.11 0.76 21.43
N ASN A 280 -7.16 0.05 22.05
CA ASN A 280 -7.01 -0.05 23.50
C ASN A 280 -8.28 -0.53 24.23
N ILE A 281 -9.12 -1.31 23.54
CA ILE A 281 -10.38 -1.84 24.06
C ILE A 281 -10.35 -3.36 24.02
N ILE A 282 -9.98 -3.95 22.90
CA ILE A 282 -9.88 -5.40 22.79
C ILE A 282 -8.40 -5.76 22.86
N TYR A 283 -8.05 -6.58 23.84
CA TYR A 283 -6.71 -7.11 24.01
C TYR A 283 -6.71 -8.62 23.83
N GLY A 284 -5.63 -9.15 23.32
CA GLY A 284 -5.38 -10.58 23.28
C GLY A 284 -3.93 -10.87 23.64
N ILE A 285 -3.73 -11.93 24.40
CA ILE A 285 -2.40 -12.44 24.78
C ILE A 285 -2.30 -13.91 24.37
N ASP A 286 -1.10 -14.34 24.00
CA ASP A 286 -0.79 -15.73 23.64
C ASP A 286 -1.71 -16.31 22.55
N MET A 287 -2.09 -15.49 21.56
CA MET A 287 -2.88 -15.89 20.39
C MET A 287 -2.05 -16.72 19.38
N ASP A 288 -1.56 -17.87 19.84
CA ASP A 288 -0.53 -18.71 19.23
C ASP A 288 -1.04 -19.90 18.40
N GLY A 289 -2.35 -19.97 18.13
CA GLY A 289 -2.97 -21.09 17.42
C GLY A 289 -2.35 -21.34 16.05
N THR A 290 -2.05 -22.61 15.72
CA THR A 290 -1.46 -23.01 14.43
C THR A 290 -2.20 -24.19 13.81
N GLY A 291 -2.44 -24.12 12.50
CA GLY A 291 -3.15 -25.20 11.78
C GLY A 291 -4.57 -25.41 12.31
N THR A 292 -4.86 -26.60 12.85
CA THR A 292 -6.17 -26.96 13.41
C THR A 292 -6.23 -26.88 14.93
N THR A 293 -5.16 -26.44 15.62
CA THR A 293 -5.16 -26.28 17.08
C THR A 293 -5.80 -24.97 17.47
N VAL A 294 -6.67 -25.01 18.48
CA VAL A 294 -7.23 -23.80 19.10
C VAL A 294 -6.13 -23.19 19.99
N SER A 295 -5.92 -21.89 19.90
CA SER A 295 -4.96 -21.18 20.75
C SER A 295 -5.33 -21.29 22.23
N THR A 296 -4.31 -21.30 23.10
CA THR A 296 -4.51 -21.16 24.55
C THR A 296 -4.65 -19.72 25.01
N GLY A 297 -4.58 -18.77 24.08
CA GLY A 297 -4.64 -17.35 24.36
C GLY A 297 -5.97 -16.86 24.94
N ASN A 298 -5.89 -15.73 25.63
CA ASN A 298 -7.01 -15.09 26.30
C ASN A 298 -7.39 -13.79 25.60
N ILE A 299 -8.69 -13.49 25.57
CA ILE A 299 -9.23 -12.23 25.05
C ILE A 299 -9.77 -11.38 26.19
N GLY A 300 -9.32 -10.13 26.26
CA GLY A 300 -9.77 -9.11 27.19
C GLY A 300 -10.60 -8.03 26.50
N ILE A 301 -11.72 -7.63 27.12
CA ILE A 301 -12.50 -6.44 26.74
C ILE A 301 -12.36 -5.41 27.85
N LYS A 302 -11.71 -4.29 27.52
CA LYS A 302 -11.21 -3.26 28.45
C LYS A 302 -10.27 -3.81 29.53
N GLU A 303 -9.75 -5.01 29.31
CA GLU A 303 -8.80 -5.69 30.19
C GLU A 303 -7.53 -6.00 29.42
N LYS A 304 -6.40 -5.43 29.83
CA LYS A 304 -5.12 -5.53 29.11
C LYS A 304 -4.40 -6.85 29.41
N ALA A 305 -4.64 -7.45 30.57
CA ALA A 305 -4.01 -8.69 31.01
C ALA A 305 -5.09 -9.74 31.36
N PRO A 306 -5.85 -10.23 30.36
CA PRO A 306 -6.97 -11.12 30.61
C PRO A 306 -6.52 -12.42 31.28
N SER A 307 -7.14 -12.74 32.40
CA SER A 307 -6.80 -13.90 33.25
C SER A 307 -7.61 -15.16 32.92
N SER A 308 -8.61 -15.03 32.05
CA SER A 308 -9.50 -16.09 31.57
C SER A 308 -9.61 -16.02 30.05
N ALA A 309 -10.04 -17.11 29.42
CA ALA A 309 -10.22 -17.19 27.95
C ALA A 309 -11.02 -16.00 27.40
N MET A 310 -12.02 -15.54 28.15
CA MET A 310 -12.68 -14.25 27.96
C MET A 310 -12.71 -13.51 29.30
N ASP A 311 -12.13 -12.31 29.36
CA ASP A 311 -12.10 -11.45 30.53
C ASP A 311 -12.72 -10.09 30.17
N ILE A 312 -13.75 -9.65 30.91
CA ILE A 312 -14.45 -8.39 30.64
C ILE A 312 -14.31 -7.50 31.87
N ASN A 313 -13.56 -6.41 31.73
CA ASN A 313 -13.54 -5.36 32.73
C ASN A 313 -14.75 -4.43 32.52
N GLY A 314 -15.89 -4.85 33.06
CA GLY A 314 -17.17 -4.17 32.93
C GLY A 314 -18.36 -5.13 32.98
N SER A 315 -19.52 -4.66 32.48
CA SER A 315 -20.75 -5.46 32.46
C SER A 315 -20.90 -6.25 31.15
N LEU A 316 -21.40 -7.49 31.24
CA LEU A 316 -21.89 -8.27 30.11
C LEU A 316 -23.42 -8.11 29.99
N ALA A 317 -23.90 -7.58 28.86
CA ALA A 317 -25.33 -7.51 28.58
C ALA A 317 -25.81 -8.80 27.90
N THR A 318 -26.87 -9.41 28.44
CA THR A 318 -27.52 -10.58 27.84
C THR A 318 -29.02 -10.31 27.70
N ALA A 319 -29.64 -10.89 26.66
CA ALA A 319 -31.08 -10.73 26.46
C ALA A 319 -31.85 -11.52 27.53
N ILE A 320 -32.89 -10.89 28.08
CA ILE A 320 -33.87 -11.56 28.95
C ILE A 320 -35.08 -11.88 28.08
N LEU A 321 -35.36 -13.17 27.92
CA LEU A 321 -36.57 -13.65 27.28
C LEU A 321 -37.65 -13.87 28.35
N TYR A 322 -38.79 -13.24 28.20
CA TYR A 322 -40.00 -13.59 28.94
C TYR A 322 -40.84 -14.52 28.09
N GLN A 323 -41.19 -15.69 28.62
CA GLN A 323 -42.02 -16.67 27.94
C GLN A 323 -43.11 -17.19 28.86
N SER A 324 -44.36 -16.98 28.47
CA SER A 324 -45.49 -17.73 29.00
C SER A 324 -45.46 -19.13 28.43
N ILE A 325 -45.37 -20.15 29.28
CA ILE A 325 -45.35 -21.56 28.85
C ILE A 325 -46.66 -22.18 29.30
N PRO A 326 -47.65 -22.30 28.40
CA PRO A 326 -48.92 -22.91 28.73
C PRO A 326 -48.75 -24.30 29.35
N VAL A 327 -49.69 -24.67 30.21
CA VAL A 327 -49.73 -25.99 30.83
C VAL A 327 -49.68 -27.10 29.77
N SER A 328 -48.92 -28.15 30.06
CA SER A 328 -48.67 -29.29 29.17
C SER A 328 -48.04 -28.95 27.82
N THR A 329 -47.38 -27.79 27.70
CA THR A 329 -46.59 -27.41 26.52
C THR A 329 -45.11 -27.31 26.82
N GLN A 330 -44.31 -27.17 25.76
CA GLN A 330 -42.86 -27.15 25.82
C GLN A 330 -42.28 -25.93 25.10
N PHE A 331 -41.24 -25.34 25.68
CA PHE A 331 -40.40 -24.32 25.06
C PHE A 331 -38.95 -24.80 24.94
N ASP A 332 -38.38 -24.74 23.74
CA ASP A 332 -37.01 -25.19 23.46
C ASP A 332 -36.01 -24.04 23.56
N LEU A 333 -34.99 -24.20 24.41
CA LEU A 333 -33.88 -23.24 24.48
C LEU A 333 -32.86 -23.47 23.35
N THR A 334 -32.34 -22.38 22.79
CA THR A 334 -31.40 -22.39 21.65
C THR A 334 -30.19 -21.50 21.95
N SER A 335 -29.22 -21.46 21.03
CA SER A 335 -28.03 -20.59 21.14
C SER A 335 -28.33 -19.10 21.22
N ASN A 336 -29.56 -18.66 20.90
CA ASN A 336 -29.95 -17.26 20.95
C ASN A 336 -30.48 -16.84 22.33
N HIS A 337 -30.59 -17.77 23.28
CA HIS A 337 -31.11 -17.51 24.62
C HIS A 337 -29.99 -17.60 25.68
N HIS A 338 -30.15 -16.86 26.77
CA HIS A 338 -29.28 -16.95 27.96
C HIS A 338 -30.12 -16.90 29.23
N SER A 339 -30.89 -15.83 29.41
CA SER A 339 -31.79 -15.66 30.55
C SER A 339 -33.25 -15.82 30.14
N LEU A 340 -33.95 -16.75 30.78
CA LEU A 340 -35.37 -17.04 30.57
C LEU A 340 -36.15 -16.74 31.85
N ILE A 341 -37.19 -15.93 31.74
CA ILE A 341 -38.27 -15.83 32.70
C ILE A 341 -39.42 -16.69 32.17
N ALA A 342 -39.58 -17.87 32.76
CA ALA A 342 -40.63 -18.82 32.41
C ALA A 342 -41.83 -18.59 33.31
N GLU A 343 -42.94 -18.16 32.72
CA GLU A 343 -44.21 -18.00 33.43
C GLU A 343 -44.99 -19.32 33.41
N TYR A 344 -45.27 -19.82 34.60
CA TYR A 344 -46.19 -20.92 34.87
C TYR A 344 -47.57 -20.35 35.25
N ASN A 345 -48.56 -20.71 34.45
CA ASN A 345 -49.95 -20.29 34.64
C ASN A 345 -50.86 -21.51 34.66
N SER A 346 -51.09 -22.06 35.86
CA SER A 346 -52.03 -23.18 36.09
C SER A 346 -53.16 -22.76 37.01
N THR A 347 -54.33 -23.33 36.76
CA THR A 347 -55.54 -23.21 37.60
C THR A 347 -55.71 -24.36 38.58
N THR A 348 -54.87 -25.40 38.51
CA THR A 348 -54.96 -26.61 39.36
C THR A 348 -53.76 -26.75 40.30
N GLY A 349 -52.61 -26.19 39.93
CA GLY A 349 -51.33 -26.40 40.64
C GLY A 349 -50.70 -27.77 40.37
N THR A 350 -51.34 -28.63 39.59
CA THR A 350 -50.88 -30.00 39.28
C THR A 350 -50.30 -30.15 37.87
N ASP A 351 -50.43 -29.12 37.04
CA ASP A 351 -49.99 -29.16 35.64
C ASP A 351 -48.48 -28.99 35.50
N ILE A 352 -47.91 -29.51 34.41
CA ILE A 352 -46.49 -29.36 34.09
C ILE A 352 -46.33 -28.47 32.87
N SER A 353 -45.53 -27.41 32.98
CA SER A 353 -45.00 -26.67 31.82
C SER A 353 -43.53 -27.07 31.62
N THR A 354 -43.09 -27.27 30.37
CA THR A 354 -41.76 -27.80 30.11
C THR A 354 -40.84 -26.77 29.45
N VAL A 355 -39.61 -26.64 29.97
CA VAL A 355 -38.49 -26.01 29.25
C VAL A 355 -37.51 -27.10 28.88
N ARG A 356 -37.16 -27.19 27.61
CA ARG A 356 -36.24 -28.21 27.12
C ARG A 356 -34.91 -27.60 26.71
N LEU A 357 -33.85 -28.09 27.33
CA LEU A 357 -32.46 -27.75 27.02
C LEU A 357 -32.02 -28.49 25.75
N PRO A 358 -31.09 -27.91 24.96
CA PRO A 358 -30.47 -28.61 23.85
C PRO A 358 -29.62 -29.78 24.34
N THR A 359 -29.27 -30.69 23.43
CA THR A 359 -28.36 -31.82 23.72
C THR A 359 -27.04 -31.30 24.28
N ALA A 360 -26.64 -31.74 25.48
CA ALA A 360 -25.46 -31.22 26.17
C ALA A 360 -24.19 -31.29 25.32
N SER A 361 -23.99 -32.39 24.58
CA SER A 361 -22.85 -32.60 23.67
C SER A 361 -22.77 -31.62 22.49
N SER A 362 -23.87 -30.95 22.14
CA SER A 362 -23.87 -29.91 21.11
C SER A 362 -23.44 -28.54 21.64
N CYS A 363 -23.33 -28.36 22.96
CA CYS A 363 -23.04 -27.07 23.58
C CYS A 363 -22.25 -27.16 24.89
N PRO A 364 -21.03 -27.74 24.90
CA PRO A 364 -20.16 -27.71 26.09
C PRO A 364 -19.96 -26.29 26.61
N GLY A 365 -20.04 -26.11 27.93
CA GLY A 365 -19.85 -24.84 28.63
C GLY A 365 -21.04 -23.87 28.59
N ARG A 366 -22.11 -24.14 27.81
CA ARG A 366 -23.25 -23.22 27.69
C ARG A 366 -23.98 -23.05 29.02
N ILE A 367 -24.31 -21.81 29.35
CA ILE A 367 -25.04 -21.41 30.56
C ILE A 367 -26.44 -20.93 30.19
N TYR A 368 -27.44 -21.35 30.97
CA TYR A 368 -28.76 -20.74 30.99
C TYR A 368 -29.14 -20.34 32.42
N VAL A 369 -29.81 -19.19 32.55
CA VAL A 369 -30.45 -18.74 33.79
C VAL A 369 -31.95 -18.79 33.59
N ILE A 370 -32.64 -19.67 34.31
CA ILE A 370 -34.08 -19.89 34.18
C ILE A 370 -34.74 -19.51 35.50
N LYS A 371 -35.65 -18.53 35.44
CA LYS A 371 -36.44 -18.08 36.57
C LYS A 371 -37.90 -18.46 36.38
N LEU A 372 -38.47 -19.15 37.37
CA LEU A 372 -39.90 -19.42 37.43
C LEU A 372 -40.66 -18.18 37.93
N ILE A 373 -41.71 -17.78 37.23
CA ILE A 373 -42.74 -16.87 37.74
C ILE A 373 -44.08 -17.61 37.73
N VAL A 374 -44.78 -17.57 38.85
CA VAL A 374 -46.13 -18.13 38.98
C VAL A 374 -47.15 -16.99 38.94
N SER A 375 -48.06 -17.04 37.98
CA SER A 375 -49.05 -15.96 37.78
C SER A 375 -50.43 -16.24 38.38
N ASN A 376 -50.74 -17.50 38.70
CA ASN A 376 -52.05 -17.87 39.25
C ASN A 376 -51.91 -18.71 40.53
N ILE A 377 -51.92 -20.04 40.44
CA ILE A 377 -51.81 -20.94 41.61
C ILE A 377 -50.39 -21.47 41.76
N GLN A 378 -49.88 -21.51 43.00
CA GLN A 378 -48.61 -22.15 43.33
C GLN A 378 -48.62 -23.63 42.97
N PRO A 379 -47.57 -24.16 42.31
CA PRO A 379 -47.45 -25.58 42.07
C PRO A 379 -47.49 -26.40 43.37
N THR A 380 -48.26 -27.50 43.38
CA THR A 380 -48.32 -28.48 44.48
C THR A 380 -47.58 -29.75 44.08
N THR A 381 -48.05 -30.41 43.01
CA THR A 381 -47.40 -31.57 42.38
C THR A 381 -46.90 -31.27 40.97
N GLY A 382 -47.41 -30.19 40.35
CA GLY A 382 -46.99 -29.69 39.04
C GLY A 382 -45.80 -28.73 39.14
N GLY A 383 -45.61 -27.90 38.10
CA GLY A 383 -44.61 -26.84 38.08
C GLY A 383 -43.91 -26.70 36.74
N LEU A 384 -42.74 -26.06 36.76
CA LEU A 384 -41.87 -25.94 35.59
C LEU A 384 -40.90 -27.12 35.56
N GLN A 385 -41.10 -28.04 34.64
CA GLN A 385 -40.18 -29.16 34.42
C GLN A 385 -39.12 -28.75 33.41
N ILE A 386 -37.86 -28.85 33.81
CA ILE A 386 -36.72 -28.65 32.92
C ILE A 386 -36.25 -30.02 32.46
N THR A 387 -36.20 -30.23 31.16
CA THR A 387 -35.74 -31.48 30.52
C THR A 387 -34.55 -31.18 29.62
N SER A 388 -33.83 -32.22 29.17
CA SER A 388 -32.79 -32.09 28.16
C SER A 388 -33.10 -32.98 26.96
N LEU A 389 -32.80 -32.52 25.75
CA LEU A 389 -32.83 -33.34 24.53
C LEU A 389 -31.82 -34.48 24.57
N GLY A 390 -30.73 -34.33 25.33
CA GLY A 390 -29.76 -35.39 25.57
C GLY A 390 -28.76 -35.03 26.67
N GLY A 391 -28.28 -36.06 27.36
CA GLY A 391 -27.63 -35.92 28.67
C GLY A 391 -28.65 -35.88 29.81
N THR A 392 -28.15 -35.86 31.05
CA THR A 392 -28.96 -35.73 32.27
C THR A 392 -28.85 -34.32 32.86
N ILE A 393 -29.71 -33.98 33.81
CA ILE A 393 -29.65 -32.77 34.64
C ILE A 393 -29.36 -33.23 36.07
N ASP A 394 -28.15 -32.96 36.59
CA ASP A 394 -27.65 -33.49 37.86
C ASP A 394 -27.89 -35.02 38.02
N GLY A 395 -27.66 -35.79 36.94
CA GLY A 395 -27.88 -37.23 36.93
C GLY A 395 -29.34 -37.69 36.73
N ASN A 396 -30.30 -36.76 36.70
CA ASN A 396 -31.72 -37.05 36.51
C ASN A 396 -32.20 -36.75 35.09
N ALA A 397 -33.29 -37.37 34.65
CA ALA A 397 -33.89 -37.09 33.33
C ALA A 397 -34.55 -35.69 33.25
N SER A 398 -34.94 -35.12 34.39
CA SER A 398 -35.58 -33.81 34.48
C SER A 398 -35.39 -33.20 35.86
N GLN A 399 -35.49 -31.87 35.95
CA GLN A 399 -35.58 -31.13 37.20
C GLN A 399 -36.94 -30.42 37.29
N LEU A 400 -37.68 -30.63 38.37
CA LEU A 400 -38.93 -29.91 38.64
C LEU A 400 -38.65 -28.66 39.49
N VAL A 401 -39.21 -27.52 39.10
CA VAL A 401 -39.12 -26.22 39.78
C VAL A 401 -40.53 -25.81 40.17
N GLN A 402 -40.77 -25.58 41.47
CA GLN A 402 -42.12 -25.41 42.02
C GLN A 402 -42.28 -24.11 42.81
N THR A 403 -41.20 -23.48 43.25
CA THR A 403 -41.28 -22.29 44.09
C THR A 403 -41.31 -21.04 43.22
N ASN A 404 -42.28 -20.15 43.45
CA ASN A 404 -42.33 -18.89 42.73
C ASN A 404 -41.05 -18.07 42.94
N LYS A 405 -40.51 -17.51 41.85
CA LYS A 405 -39.25 -16.76 41.80
C LYS A 405 -37.99 -17.60 41.97
N GLU A 406 -38.12 -18.92 42.08
CA GLU A 406 -36.98 -19.84 42.09
C GLU A 406 -36.18 -19.69 40.80
N THR A 407 -34.87 -19.53 40.93
CA THR A 407 -33.96 -19.32 39.80
C THR A 407 -32.93 -20.42 39.77
N LEU A 408 -32.82 -21.09 38.62
CA LEU A 408 -31.78 -22.06 38.34
C LEU A 408 -30.75 -21.48 37.37
N THR A 409 -29.48 -21.66 37.69
CA THR A 409 -28.38 -21.51 36.73
C THR A 409 -27.89 -22.88 36.36
N LEU A 410 -27.98 -23.22 35.07
CA LEU A 410 -27.53 -24.51 34.55
C LEU A 410 -26.34 -24.31 33.63
N GLN A 411 -25.37 -25.22 33.69
CA GLN A 411 -24.22 -25.24 32.79
C GLN A 411 -24.01 -26.64 32.20
N SER A 412 -23.77 -26.71 30.89
CA SER A 412 -23.41 -27.95 30.21
C SER A 412 -21.91 -28.23 30.38
N ASP A 413 -21.53 -29.49 30.65
CA ASP A 413 -20.14 -29.95 30.59
C ASP A 413 -19.78 -30.63 29.24
N GLY A 414 -20.73 -30.67 28.30
CA GLY A 414 -20.59 -31.38 27.02
C GLY A 414 -21.07 -32.84 27.05
N SER A 415 -21.54 -33.35 28.19
CA SER A 415 -22.17 -34.66 28.33
C SER A 415 -23.51 -34.57 29.06
N ASN A 416 -23.58 -33.75 30.10
CA ASN A 416 -24.73 -33.51 30.97
C ASN A 416 -24.88 -32.01 31.26
N TRP A 417 -26.00 -31.68 31.90
CA TRP A 417 -26.29 -30.39 32.48
C TRP A 417 -26.15 -30.46 34.00
N TRP A 418 -25.57 -29.42 34.58
CA TRP A 418 -25.36 -29.29 36.01
C TRP A 418 -26.06 -28.05 36.54
N ILE A 419 -26.75 -28.16 37.67
CA ILE A 419 -27.32 -27.00 38.36
C ILE A 419 -26.22 -26.38 39.22
N ILE A 420 -25.68 -25.25 38.77
CA ILE A 420 -24.57 -24.57 39.45
C ILE A 420 -25.08 -23.68 40.59
N SER A 421 -26.31 -23.18 40.47
CA SER A 421 -26.92 -22.40 41.54
C SER A 421 -28.44 -22.53 41.54
N LYS A 422 -29.03 -22.51 42.74
CA LYS A 422 -30.46 -22.60 42.98
C LYS A 422 -30.84 -21.69 44.15
N PHE A 423 -31.72 -20.71 43.91
CA PHE A 423 -32.14 -19.71 44.91
C PHE A 423 -33.64 -19.43 44.84
#